data_AF-A0A3S1BKQ0-F1
#
_entry.id   AF-A0A3S1BKQ0-F1
#
_cell.length_a   1.000
_cell.length_b   1.000
_cell.length_c   1.000
_cell.angle_alpha   90.00
_cell.angle_beta   90.00
_cell.angle_gamma   90.00
#
_symmetry.space_group_name_H-M   'P 1'
#
loop_
_entity.id
_entity.type
_entity.pdbx_description
1 polymer ?
#
loop_
_entity_poly.entity_id
_entity_poly.type
_entity_poly.pdbx_seq_one_letter_code
_entity_poly.pdbx_strand_id
1 'polypeptide(L)'
;MLRLGEKIVIVGDAFEQNLPVGEYGYLIAYDRNPDNAFDYVVRSPKTGRNYFVPSGDVESEALLIEQEVERTTQEALIDYALATHNEQLFAQIMNGEINDADEEDEPTKEVLSQAEFIKQVNLRAWI
;
A
#
# COMPACT_ATOMS: atom_id res chain seq x y z
N MET A 1 -10.47 6.10 7.07
CA MET A 1 -10.65 6.62 8.45
C MET A 1 -9.57 6.04 9.33
N LEU A 2 -8.81 6.90 10.01
CA LEU A 2 -7.74 6.51 10.94
C LEU A 2 -8.33 5.81 12.16
N ARG A 3 -7.57 4.89 12.78
CA ARG A 3 -7.99 4.11 13.95
C ARG A 3 -7.54 4.76 15.26
N LEU A 4 -8.30 4.55 16.34
CA LEU A 4 -7.87 4.94 17.69
C LEU A 4 -6.57 4.23 18.07
N GLY A 5 -5.63 4.99 18.64
CA GLY A 5 -4.31 4.53 19.03
C GLY A 5 -3.32 4.38 17.87
N GLU A 6 -3.74 4.65 16.63
CA GLU A 6 -2.86 4.59 15.46
C GLU A 6 -1.80 5.69 15.52
N LYS A 7 -0.60 5.35 15.03
CA LYS A 7 0.51 6.29 14.89
C LYS A 7 0.32 7.06 13.58
N ILE A 8 0.28 8.37 13.71
CA ILE A 8 -0.01 9.30 12.61
C ILE A 8 1.12 10.31 12.51
N VAL A 9 1.27 10.92 11.35
CA VAL A 9 2.19 12.03 11.12
C VAL A 9 1.37 13.30 10.86
N ILE A 10 1.79 14.41 11.48
CA ILE A 10 1.17 15.71 11.24
C ILE A 10 1.78 16.29 9.97
N VAL A 11 0.98 16.46 8.93
CA VAL A 11 1.43 16.92 7.60
C VAL A 11 1.15 18.41 7.37
N GLY A 12 0.23 19.01 8.12
CA GLY A 12 -0.19 20.39 7.94
C GLY A 12 -0.59 21.09 9.24
N ASP A 13 -0.84 22.39 9.14
CA ASP A 13 -1.41 23.22 10.21
C ASP A 13 -2.37 24.24 9.59
N ALA A 14 -3.53 23.76 9.12
CA ALA A 14 -4.52 24.59 8.43
C ALA A 14 -5.13 25.68 9.34
N PHE A 15 -5.11 25.46 10.66
CA PHE A 15 -5.72 26.36 11.66
C PHE A 15 -4.69 27.14 12.48
N GLU A 16 -3.41 27.12 12.10
CA GLU A 16 -2.31 27.83 12.76
C GLU A 16 -2.26 27.60 14.29
N GLN A 17 -2.49 26.37 14.72
CA GLN A 17 -2.46 25.97 16.13
C GLN A 17 -1.03 25.76 16.67
N ASN A 18 -0.02 26.04 15.83
CA ASN A 18 1.38 25.77 16.07
C ASN A 18 1.61 24.26 16.26
N LEU A 19 1.09 23.49 15.31
CA LEU A 19 1.27 22.05 15.27
C LEU A 19 2.73 21.70 14.95
N PRO A 20 3.29 20.65 15.57
CA PRO A 20 4.62 20.16 15.21
C PRO A 20 4.55 19.38 13.89
N VAL A 21 4.52 20.08 12.77
CA VAL A 21 4.48 19.48 11.41
C VAL A 21 5.73 18.62 11.16
N GLY A 22 5.54 17.47 10.53
CA GLY A 22 6.57 16.46 10.28
C GLY A 22 6.82 15.52 11.46
N GLU A 23 6.17 15.73 12.60
CA GLU A 23 6.32 14.89 13.78
C GLU A 23 5.18 13.89 13.91
N TYR A 24 5.46 12.83 14.66
CA TYR A 24 4.48 11.80 14.94
C TYR A 24 3.55 12.20 16.09
N GLY A 25 2.33 11.66 16.01
CA GLY A 25 1.31 11.74 17.03
C GLY A 25 0.57 10.42 17.18
N TYR A 26 -0.33 10.39 18.15
CA TYR A 26 -1.27 9.27 18.32
C TYR A 26 -2.69 9.79 18.34
N LEU A 27 -3.57 9.14 17.59
CA LEU A 27 -4.98 9.47 17.57
C LEU A 27 -5.66 8.94 18.83
N ILE A 28 -6.19 9.84 19.66
CA ILE A 28 -6.75 9.49 20.99
C ILE A 28 -8.26 9.60 21.07
N ALA A 29 -8.89 10.39 20.19
CA ALA A 29 -10.35 10.51 20.11
C ALA A 29 -10.79 10.97 18.72
N TYR A 30 -12.06 10.72 18.40
CA TYR A 30 -12.76 11.33 17.29
C TYR A 30 -13.66 12.44 17.82
N ASP A 31 -13.72 13.56 17.12
CA ASP A 31 -14.83 14.48 17.27
C ASP A 31 -15.99 14.01 16.39
N ARG A 32 -17.21 14.06 16.92
CA ARG A 32 -18.43 13.68 16.21
C ARG A 32 -19.39 14.84 16.05
N ASN A 33 -18.98 16.04 16.45
CA ASN A 33 -19.80 17.22 16.30
C ASN A 33 -19.82 17.66 14.83
N PRO A 34 -20.98 17.59 14.14
CA PRO A 34 -21.06 17.96 12.72
C PRO A 34 -20.81 19.46 12.47
N ASP A 35 -20.92 20.29 13.52
CA ASP A 35 -20.63 21.72 13.45
C ASP A 35 -19.15 22.05 13.70
N ASN A 36 -18.32 21.05 14.03
CA ASN A 36 -16.90 21.25 14.27
C ASN A 36 -16.07 21.02 13.00
N ALA A 37 -15.05 21.86 12.80
CA ALA A 37 -14.12 21.72 11.69
C ALA A 37 -12.98 20.72 11.97
N PHE A 38 -12.95 20.15 13.18
CA PHE A 38 -11.95 19.18 13.61
C PHE A 38 -12.54 17.78 13.63
N ASP A 39 -11.80 16.81 13.09
CA ASP A 39 -12.21 15.41 13.01
C ASP A 39 -11.58 14.56 14.13
N TYR A 40 -10.35 14.91 14.51
CA TYR A 40 -9.51 14.07 15.35
C TYR A 40 -8.91 14.85 16.52
N VAL A 41 -8.72 14.14 17.64
CA VAL A 41 -7.88 14.60 18.74
C VAL A 41 -6.60 13.78 18.72
N VAL A 42 -5.47 14.47 18.58
CA VAL A 42 -4.15 13.87 18.46
C VAL A 42 -3.28 14.29 19.63
N ARG A 43 -2.59 13.33 20.25
CA ARG A 43 -1.56 13.60 21.25
C ARG A 43 -0.19 13.62 20.58
N SER A 44 0.53 14.73 20.71
CA SER A 44 1.92 14.81 20.27
C SER A 44 2.86 14.46 21.44
N PRO A 45 3.69 13.41 21.31
CA PRO A 45 4.70 13.07 22.32
C PRO A 45 5.78 14.13 22.45
N LYS A 46 6.14 14.81 21.35
CA LYS A 46 7.18 15.85 21.32
C LYS A 46 6.83 17.05 22.20
N THR A 47 5.58 17.53 22.11
CA THR A 47 5.14 18.69 22.90
C THR A 47 4.41 18.28 24.19
N GLY A 48 4.01 17.02 24.32
CA GLY A 48 3.21 16.51 25.44
C GLY A 48 1.78 17.05 25.48
N ARG A 49 1.31 17.67 24.39
CA ARG A 49 -0.01 18.32 24.29
C ARG A 49 -0.96 17.52 23.41
N ASN A 50 -2.26 17.78 23.62
CA ASN A 50 -3.33 17.28 22.76
C ASN A 50 -3.76 18.41 21.82
N TYR A 51 -4.01 18.08 20.56
CA TYR A 51 -4.42 19.00 19.52
C TYR A 51 -5.70 18.50 18.85
N PHE A 52 -6.54 19.43 18.40
CA PHE A 52 -7.70 19.15 17.58
C PHE A 52 -7.30 19.42 16.13
N VAL A 53 -7.42 18.43 15.27
CA VAL A 53 -6.91 18.51 13.90
C VAL A 53 -7.97 18.05 12.91
N PRO A 54 -8.10 18.73 11.76
CA PRO A 54 -8.90 18.23 10.66
C PRO A 54 -8.22 17.00 10.05
N SER A 55 -9.00 16.19 9.34
CA SER A 55 -8.52 15.01 8.65
C SER A 55 -7.45 15.26 7.59
N GLY A 56 -7.43 16.45 6.98
CA GLY A 56 -6.41 16.82 5.99
C GLY A 56 -5.03 17.20 6.57
N ASP A 57 -4.93 17.47 7.87
CA ASP A 57 -3.67 17.83 8.51
C ASP A 57 -2.90 16.63 9.09
N VAL A 58 -3.48 15.42 9.01
CA VAL A 58 -2.90 14.20 9.56
C VAL A 58 -3.01 13.02 8.61
N GLU A 59 -1.94 12.24 8.54
CA GLU A 59 -1.87 11.04 7.71
C GLU A 59 -1.38 9.83 8.51
N SER A 60 -1.72 8.63 8.05
CA SER A 60 -1.21 7.39 8.67
C SER A 60 0.27 7.24 8.38
N GLU A 61 1.08 6.97 9.41
CA GLU A 61 2.51 6.72 9.21
C GLU A 61 2.74 5.51 8.29
N ALA A 62 1.92 4.46 8.45
CA ALA A 62 2.05 3.24 7.65
C ALA A 62 1.84 3.52 6.16
N LEU A 63 0.83 4.33 5.83
CA LEU A 63 0.51 4.72 4.47
C LEU A 63 1.60 5.59 3.85
N LEU A 64 2.16 6.54 4.60
CA LEU A 64 3.27 7.37 4.13
C LEU A 64 4.53 6.53 3.84
N ILE A 65 4.82 5.54 4.69
CA ILE A 65 5.95 4.62 4.47
C ILE A 65 5.71 3.77 3.22
N GLU A 66 4.50 3.25 3.04
CA GLU A 66 4.15 2.43 1.87
C GLU A 66 4.36 3.21 0.56
N GLN A 67 3.86 4.44 0.49
CA GLN A 67 4.04 5.32 -0.67
C GLN A 67 5.51 5.65 -0.93
N GLU A 68 6.29 5.93 0.12
CA GLU A 68 7.71 6.24 -0.03
C GLU A 68 8.52 5.01 -0.47
N VAL A 69 8.17 3.82 0.02
CA VAL A 69 8.76 2.56 -0.41
C VAL A 69 8.43 2.28 -1.87
N GLU A 70 7.18 2.47 -2.28
CA GLU A 70 6.76 2.30 -3.68
C GLU A 70 7.55 3.23 -4.61
N ARG A 71 7.60 4.52 -4.28
CA ARG A 71 8.35 5.53 -5.04
C ARG A 71 9.83 5.20 -5.14
N THR A 72 10.47 4.87 -4.01
CA THR A 72 11.89 4.52 -3.96
C THR A 72 12.18 3.24 -4.74
N THR A 73 11.27 2.25 -4.69
CA THR A 73 11.40 1.00 -5.45
C THR A 73 11.30 1.27 -6.94
N GLN A 74 10.36 2.10 -7.37
CA GLN A 74 10.21 2.49 -8.76
C GLN A 74 11.45 3.21 -9.29
N GLU A 75 11.98 4.18 -8.54
CA GLU A 75 13.22 4.90 -8.86
C GLU A 75 14.42 3.92 -8.99
N ALA A 76 14.58 3.00 -8.04
CA ALA A 76 15.65 2.00 -8.06
C ALA A 76 15.54 1.03 -9.26
N LEU A 77 14.32 0.63 -9.64
CA LEU A 77 14.11 -0.23 -10.80
C LEU A 77 14.38 0.51 -12.12
N ILE A 78 14.04 1.79 -12.21
CA ILE A 78 14.39 2.64 -13.36
C ILE A 78 15.91 2.74 -13.51
N ASP A 79 16.62 3.03 -12.41
CA ASP A 79 18.08 3.11 -12.42
C ASP A 79 18.73 1.80 -12.86
N TYR A 80 18.21 0.67 -12.37
CA TYR A 80 18.64 -0.66 -12.78
C TYR A 80 18.39 -0.92 -14.27
N ALA A 81 17.20 -0.58 -14.78
CA ALA A 81 16.85 -0.76 -16.18
C ALA A 81 17.77 0.06 -17.10
N LEU A 82 18.06 1.30 -16.73
CA LEU A 82 18.98 2.17 -17.47
C LEU A 82 20.42 1.65 -17.44
N ALA A 83 20.90 1.20 -16.28
CA ALA A 83 22.25 0.67 -16.13
C ALA A 83 22.48 -0.64 -16.90
N THR A 84 21.43 -1.46 -17.04
CA THR A 84 21.46 -2.73 -17.77
C THR A 84 21.00 -2.62 -19.22
N HIS A 85 20.60 -1.42 -19.67
CA HIS A 85 19.96 -1.19 -20.98
C HIS A 85 18.74 -2.11 -21.23
N ASN A 86 17.99 -2.41 -20.17
CA ASN A 86 16.77 -3.22 -20.26
C ASN A 86 15.56 -2.32 -20.61
N GLU A 87 15.34 -2.13 -21.90
CA GLU A 87 14.27 -1.29 -22.44
C GLU A 87 12.86 -1.80 -22.09
N GLN A 88 12.69 -3.12 -21.96
CA GLN A 88 11.40 -3.74 -21.61
C GLN A 88 10.99 -3.37 -20.19
N LEU A 89 11.90 -3.57 -19.22
CA LEU A 89 11.66 -3.23 -17.81
C LEU A 89 11.39 -1.72 -17.65
N PHE A 90 12.16 -0.88 -18.35
CA PHE A 90 11.96 0.57 -18.31
C PHE A 90 10.56 0.97 -18.81
N ALA A 91 10.13 0.43 -19.95
CA ALA A 91 8.80 0.71 -20.50
C ALA A 91 7.68 0.23 -19.56
N GLN A 92 7.84 -0.95 -18.95
CA GLN A 92 6.87 -1.51 -18.01
C GLN A 92 6.65 -0.61 -16.78
N ILE A 93 7.75 -0.13 -16.17
CA ILE A 93 7.70 0.72 -14.99
C ILE A 93 7.10 2.10 -15.32
N MET A 94 7.42 2.65 -16.50
CA MET A 94 6.92 3.96 -16.93
C MET A 94 5.44 3.94 -17.32
N ASN A 95 4.96 2.82 -17.86
CA ASN A 95 3.56 2.66 -18.28
C ASN A 95 2.63 2.25 -17.12
N GLY A 96 3.18 1.96 -15.94
CA GLY A 96 2.41 1.49 -14.78
C GLY A 96 1.90 0.05 -14.93
N GLU A 97 2.44 -0.72 -15.88
CA GLU A 97 2.10 -2.11 -16.11
C GLU A 97 2.93 -3.02 -15.18
N ILE A 98 2.85 -2.79 -13.88
CA ILE A 98 3.15 -3.83 -12.90
C ILE A 98 1.86 -4.63 -12.67
N ASN A 99 1.25 -5.07 -13.77
CA ASN A 99 0.18 -6.08 -13.77
C ASN A 99 0.68 -7.21 -14.68
N ASP A 100 0.92 -8.36 -14.06
CA ASP A 100 0.80 -9.68 -14.71
C ASP A 100 1.68 -9.98 -15.93
N ALA A 101 2.98 -9.68 -15.87
CA ALA A 101 3.96 -10.22 -16.82
C ALA A 101 4.65 -11.52 -16.35
N ASP A 102 3.97 -12.29 -15.49
CA ASP A 102 4.36 -13.65 -15.07
C ASP A 102 3.20 -14.66 -15.28
N GLU A 103 2.37 -14.49 -16.32
CA GLU A 103 1.41 -15.53 -16.76
C GLU A 103 1.62 -16.05 -18.20
N GLU A 104 2.65 -15.64 -18.92
CA GLU A 104 2.95 -16.19 -20.25
C GLU A 104 4.38 -16.74 -20.34
N ASP A 105 4.59 -17.92 -19.72
CA ASP A 105 5.36 -19.03 -20.32
C ASP A 105 5.35 -20.29 -19.42
N GLU A 106 4.15 -20.86 -19.17
CA GLU A 106 4.04 -22.31 -19.11
C GLU A 106 3.18 -22.77 -20.30
N PRO A 107 3.68 -23.63 -21.21
CA PRO A 107 2.78 -24.35 -22.09
C PRO A 107 1.94 -25.23 -21.16
N THR A 108 0.70 -24.83 -20.95
CA THR A 108 -0.34 -25.63 -20.32
C THR A 108 -0.46 -26.91 -21.14
N LYS A 109 0.31 -27.92 -20.74
CA LYS A 109 0.14 -29.30 -21.16
C LYS A 109 -1.29 -29.64 -20.77
N GLU A 110 -2.14 -29.77 -21.77
CA GLU A 110 -3.52 -30.20 -21.64
C GLU A 110 -3.60 -31.30 -20.58
N VAL A 111 -4.21 -30.97 -19.44
CA VAL A 111 -4.45 -31.93 -18.37
C VAL A 111 -5.52 -32.87 -18.89
N LEU A 112 -5.08 -33.96 -19.50
CA LEU A 112 -5.93 -35.06 -19.95
C LEU A 112 -6.85 -35.48 -18.80
N SER A 113 -8.14 -35.53 -19.09
CA SER A 113 -9.15 -35.83 -18.07
C SER A 113 -8.93 -37.23 -17.50
N GLN A 114 -9.23 -37.42 -16.21
CA GLN A 114 -9.10 -38.73 -15.53
C GLN A 114 -9.83 -39.86 -16.28
N ALA A 115 -10.91 -39.53 -17.00
CA ALA A 115 -11.66 -40.46 -17.84
C ALA A 115 -10.88 -40.92 -19.09
N GLU A 116 -10.06 -40.05 -19.68
CA GLU A 116 -9.18 -40.41 -20.82
C GLU A 116 -7.99 -41.25 -20.37
N PHE A 117 -7.42 -40.97 -19.19
CA PHE A 117 -6.39 -41.79 -18.57
C PHE A 117 -6.86 -43.24 -18.34
N ILE A 118 -8.08 -43.42 -17.82
CA ILE A 118 -8.66 -44.76 -17.56
C ILE A 118 -8.93 -45.54 -18.85
N LYS A 119 -9.20 -44.88 -19.99
CA LYS A 119 -9.33 -45.55 -21.29
C LYS A 119 -7.99 -46.03 -21.85
N GLN A 120 -6.93 -45.25 -21.64
CA GLN A 120 -5.60 -45.55 -22.17
C GLN A 120 -4.92 -46.69 -21.41
N VAL A 121 -5.16 -46.80 -20.10
CA VAL A 121 -4.62 -47.86 -19.27
C VAL A 121 -5.75 -48.85 -19.00
N ASN A 122 -5.77 -49.98 -19.70
CA ASN A 122 -6.81 -51.02 -19.64
C ASN A 122 -6.84 -51.74 -18.26
N LEU A 123 -7.07 -50.99 -17.18
CA LEU A 123 -7.11 -51.43 -15.80
C LEU A 123 -8.56 -51.56 -15.38
N ARG A 124 -9.07 -52.80 -15.33
CA ARG A 124 -10.27 -53.13 -14.54
C ARG A 124 -9.90 -52.98 -13.07
N ALA A 125 -10.32 -51.90 -12.43
CA ALA A 125 -10.37 -51.83 -10.98
C ALA A 125 -11.70 -52.41 -10.48
N TRP A 126 -11.62 -53.28 -9.47
CA TRP A 126 -12.76 -53.72 -8.66
C TRP A 126 -12.66 -53.01 -7.32
N ILE A 127 -13.62 -52.12 -7.05
CA ILE A 127 -14.25 -51.75 -5.76
C ILE A 127 -15.31 -50.69 -6.06
#